data_AF-A0A0C9Y880-F1
#
_entry.id   AF-A0A0C9Y880-F1
#
_cell.length_a   1.000
_cell.length_b   1.000
_cell.length_c   1.000
_cell.angle_alpha   90.00
_cell.angle_beta   90.00
_cell.angle_gamma   90.00
#
_symmetry.space_group_name_H-M   'P 1'
#
loop_
_entity.id
_entity.type
_entity.pdbx_description
1 polymer ?
#
loop_
_entity_poly.entity_id
_entity_poly.type
_entity_poly.pdbx_seq_one_letter_code
_entity_poly.pdbx_strand_id
1 'polypeptide(L)'
;MKFNSQVVMTSSGASGVTHLDIEQVIRNTTFEILKTMPTRLLYTPTGILCNRDEQLSHFMKSEQYKRLVSQCRTYDRHQQMDRIYADISRHFQYVTLSHRWGKGEPSLRDIEGRTIYGVSIEGGFGKLQAFCRVALEWNYLWAWSDTCCIDKHSSAEVQETIGSMFAWYRQSALTIVYLSDVADTASLGSSEWFGRGWTLQELLAPRSLLFYTEDWSLYKNSPFSNHKTDVTLLAELERETGIDRRFLTSFSPGLDDARLRLQWASLRRTTRPEDIAYSLFGIFNVHLPVMYGESAENALGRLLAEIVSQSGDILVLDWVGEPSPFHSCFPAHITSYQMLRLPTSQPNAEEQCLAINPQPTSFKALRELRGSLATSHLPHSLGRSLLPSSITHRILPVHQRTPVSYASSEVYDFHSLARVPLPRFFNRLLTLPCIAYNVTSVQLKGADPSTPSYMYNIVTSGLMPLEIALPTKLEDLTRPQAVLHLVRPWHSKLLGPSADLDAVTDQQILSVLETPFNALLLTQLPHNEHKRIASSTLIIAQPRNRASILKSKIRIFNVV
;
A
#
# COMPACT_ATOMS: atom_id res chain seq x y z
N MET A 1 19.54 1.51 -24.89
CA MET A 1 20.18 1.58 -26.22
C MET A 1 20.87 2.93 -26.36
N LYS A 2 22.17 2.94 -26.67
CA LYS A 2 22.96 4.15 -26.93
C LYS A 2 22.62 4.66 -28.33
N PHE A 3 22.31 5.96 -28.46
CA PHE A 3 22.19 6.62 -29.75
C PHE A 3 23.61 6.87 -30.32
N ASN A 4 23.91 6.26 -31.47
CA ASN A 4 25.04 6.65 -32.30
C ASN A 4 24.59 7.75 -33.25
N SER A 5 25.16 8.94 -33.09
CA SER A 5 25.04 10.05 -34.03
C SER A 5 26.20 10.00 -35.02
N GLN A 6 25.92 9.64 -36.28
CA GLN A 6 26.74 10.03 -37.42
C GLN A 6 25.81 10.45 -38.55
N VAL A 7 25.70 11.77 -38.75
CA VAL A 7 25.26 12.34 -40.02
C VAL A 7 26.39 13.24 -40.49
N VAL A 8 26.81 12.97 -41.72
CA VAL A 8 27.90 13.57 -42.46
C VAL A 8 27.63 15.06 -42.69
N MET A 9 28.63 15.88 -42.38
CA MET A 9 28.71 17.30 -42.73
C MET A 9 28.98 17.43 -44.24
N THR A 10 28.06 18.07 -44.96
CA THR A 10 28.38 18.83 -46.17
C THR A 10 27.74 20.20 -46.05
N SER A 11 28.60 21.21 -45.94
CA SER A 11 28.26 22.62 -45.82
C SER A 11 27.91 23.24 -47.18
N SER A 12 26.78 23.94 -47.27
CA SER A 12 26.71 25.21 -48.00
C SER A 12 25.56 26.05 -47.47
N GLY A 13 25.83 27.32 -47.19
CA GLY A 13 24.97 28.19 -46.41
C GLY A 13 23.64 28.56 -47.06
N ALA A 14 22.63 28.65 -46.21
CA ALA A 14 21.51 29.58 -46.34
C ALA A 14 20.95 29.84 -44.93
N SER A 15 20.72 31.10 -44.62
CA SER A 15 20.07 31.59 -43.41
C SER A 15 18.77 30.85 -43.11
N GLY A 16 18.70 30.21 -41.95
CA GLY A 16 17.48 29.58 -41.45
C GLY A 16 17.52 29.51 -39.94
N VAL A 17 17.13 30.60 -39.28
CA VAL A 17 16.71 30.54 -37.87
C VAL A 17 15.54 29.57 -37.86
N THR A 18 15.73 28.34 -37.37
CA THR A 18 14.63 27.40 -37.16
C THR A 18 13.74 27.97 -36.08
N HIS A 19 12.74 28.76 -36.48
CA HIS A 19 11.69 29.26 -35.60
C HIS A 19 11.01 28.03 -34.99
N LEU A 20 11.03 27.91 -33.66
CA LEU A 20 10.28 26.88 -32.97
C LEU A 20 8.82 27.09 -33.35
N ASP A 21 8.15 26.08 -33.90
CA ASP A 21 6.71 26.14 -34.08
C ASP A 21 6.05 26.01 -32.69
N ILE A 22 5.74 27.17 -32.09
CA ILE A 22 5.21 27.28 -30.74
C ILE A 22 3.90 26.50 -30.61
N GLU A 23 3.08 26.52 -31.65
CA GLU A 23 1.81 25.80 -31.67
C GLU A 23 2.05 24.29 -31.63
N GLN A 24 3.01 23.80 -32.41
CA GLN A 24 3.41 22.39 -32.38
C GLN A 24 3.97 21.98 -31.01
N VAL A 25 4.76 22.85 -30.36
CA VAL A 25 5.30 22.57 -29.02
C VAL A 25 4.21 22.52 -27.96
N ILE A 26 3.26 23.47 -27.99
CA ILE A 26 2.10 23.46 -27.10
C ILE A 26 1.28 22.17 -27.31
N ARG A 27 1.03 21.79 -28.57
CA ARG A 27 0.31 20.55 -28.92
C ARG A 27 1.02 19.31 -28.38
N ASN A 28 2.32 19.18 -28.64
CA ASN A 28 3.12 18.04 -28.17
C ASN A 28 3.16 17.97 -26.63
N THR A 29 3.35 19.11 -25.96
CA THR A 29 3.37 19.19 -24.50
C THR A 29 2.02 18.80 -23.90
N THR A 30 0.92 19.25 -24.52
CA THR A 30 -0.43 18.87 -24.10
C THR A 30 -0.65 17.37 -24.23
N PHE A 31 -0.22 16.77 -25.34
CA PHE A 31 -0.33 15.33 -25.54
C PHE A 31 0.45 14.52 -24.49
N GLU A 32 1.68 14.93 -24.16
CA GLU A 32 2.46 14.26 -23.12
C GLU A 32 1.83 14.38 -21.71
N ILE A 33 1.24 15.53 -21.38
CA ILE A 33 0.51 15.70 -20.11
C ILE A 33 -0.73 14.78 -20.09
N LEU A 34 -1.55 14.80 -21.14
CA LEU A 34 -2.78 14.01 -21.20
C LEU A 34 -2.54 12.50 -21.16
N LYS A 35 -1.41 11.99 -21.65
CA LYS A 35 -1.02 10.56 -21.53
C LYS A 35 -0.96 10.07 -20.08
N THR A 36 -0.62 10.95 -19.14
CA THR A 36 -0.49 10.60 -17.72
C THR A 36 -1.82 10.68 -16.96
N MET A 37 -2.82 11.33 -17.55
CA MET A 37 -4.14 11.55 -16.96
C MET A 37 -5.10 10.40 -17.26
N PRO A 38 -6.26 10.33 -16.56
CA PRO A 38 -7.32 9.41 -16.92
C PRO A 38 -7.70 9.48 -18.41
N THR A 39 -8.17 8.36 -18.95
CA THR A 39 -8.54 8.21 -20.38
C THR A 39 -9.64 9.19 -20.80
N ARG A 40 -10.55 9.51 -19.86
CA ARG A 40 -11.70 10.40 -20.04
C ARG A 40 -11.93 11.24 -18.78
N LEU A 41 -12.43 12.46 -18.98
CA LEU A 41 -12.82 13.40 -17.93
C LEU A 41 -14.14 14.09 -18.31
N LEU A 42 -14.96 14.42 -17.33
CA LEU A 42 -16.13 15.27 -17.50
C LEU A 42 -15.68 16.74 -17.58
N TYR A 43 -16.14 17.45 -18.60
CA TYR A 43 -16.01 18.90 -18.68
C TYR A 43 -17.09 19.54 -17.80
N THR A 44 -16.69 20.05 -16.62
CA THR A 44 -17.61 20.48 -15.56
C THR A 44 -18.62 21.56 -15.98
N PRO A 45 -18.33 22.52 -16.89
CA PRO A 45 -19.32 23.54 -17.27
C PRO A 45 -20.51 22.99 -18.06
N THR A 46 -20.31 21.95 -18.87
CA THR A 46 -21.38 21.38 -19.71
C THR A 46 -21.80 19.98 -19.27
N GLY A 47 -21.01 19.33 -18.42
CA GLY A 47 -21.24 17.98 -17.97
C GLY A 47 -21.07 16.93 -19.09
N ILE A 48 -20.34 17.25 -20.15
CA ILE A 48 -20.05 16.33 -21.26
C ILE A 48 -18.80 15.53 -20.94
N LEU A 49 -18.80 14.23 -21.24
CA LEU A 49 -17.62 13.38 -21.14
C LEU A 49 -16.68 13.63 -22.33
N CYS A 50 -15.41 13.83 -22.05
CA CYS A 50 -14.38 14.11 -23.05
C CYS A 50 -13.23 13.11 -22.93
N ASN A 51 -12.92 12.42 -24.03
CA ASN A 51 -11.66 11.68 -24.18
C ASN A 51 -10.47 12.66 -24.34
N ARG A 52 -9.24 12.12 -24.41
CA ARG A 52 -8.02 12.94 -24.52
C ARG A 52 -8.00 13.83 -25.78
N ASP A 53 -8.53 13.36 -26.91
CA ASP A 53 -8.55 14.13 -28.16
C ASP A 53 -9.55 15.29 -28.08
N GLU A 54 -10.71 15.06 -27.46
CA GLU A 54 -11.72 16.09 -27.20
C GLU A 54 -11.21 17.13 -26.21
N GLN A 55 -10.51 16.70 -25.14
CA GLN A 55 -9.83 17.59 -24.20
C GLN A 55 -8.81 18.50 -24.90
N LEU A 56 -7.96 17.93 -25.77
CA LEU A 56 -7.01 18.69 -26.58
C LEU A 56 -7.74 19.68 -27.51
N SER A 57 -8.79 19.23 -28.21
CA SER A 57 -9.60 20.08 -29.09
C SER A 57 -10.24 21.27 -28.35
N HIS A 58 -10.75 21.03 -27.14
CA HIS A 58 -11.28 22.06 -26.25
C HIS A 58 -10.22 23.10 -25.88
N PHE A 59 -9.04 22.63 -25.46
CA PHE A 59 -7.94 23.53 -25.10
C PHE A 59 -7.48 24.38 -26.28
N MET A 60 -7.28 23.79 -27.46
CA MET A 60 -6.81 24.52 -28.64
C MET A 60 -7.81 25.60 -29.13
N LYS A 61 -9.10 25.45 -28.82
CA LYS A 61 -10.14 26.45 -29.12
C LYS A 61 -10.32 27.50 -28.03
N SER A 62 -9.69 27.33 -26.88
CA SER A 62 -9.89 28.17 -25.70
C SER A 62 -9.19 29.53 -25.80
N GLU A 63 -9.69 30.51 -25.05
CA GLU A 63 -9.00 31.79 -24.88
C GLU A 63 -7.66 31.63 -24.15
N GLN A 64 -7.52 30.61 -23.29
CA GLN A 64 -6.27 30.27 -22.63
C GLN A 64 -5.18 29.90 -23.63
N TYR A 65 -5.49 29.08 -24.65
CA TYR A 65 -4.54 28.75 -25.71
C TYR A 65 -4.11 30.00 -26.49
N LYS A 66 -5.06 30.84 -26.91
CA LYS A 66 -4.76 32.09 -27.64
C LYS A 66 -3.84 33.02 -26.82
N ARG A 67 -4.09 33.13 -25.51
CA ARG A 67 -3.24 33.89 -24.58
C ARG A 67 -1.86 33.26 -24.42
N LEU A 68 -1.77 31.93 -24.30
CA LEU A 68 -0.50 31.23 -24.19
C LEU A 68 0.37 31.45 -25.43
N VAL A 69 -0.20 31.30 -26.62
CA VAL A 69 0.50 31.53 -27.90
C VAL A 69 0.99 32.97 -28.00
N SER A 70 0.16 33.97 -27.64
CA SER A 70 0.55 35.37 -27.74
C SER A 70 1.68 35.73 -26.76
N GLN A 71 1.63 35.22 -25.52
CA GLN A 71 2.65 35.44 -24.51
C GLN A 71 3.98 34.77 -24.86
N CYS A 72 3.94 33.57 -25.43
CA CYS A 72 5.13 32.82 -25.86
C CYS A 72 6.01 33.57 -26.88
N ARG A 73 5.44 34.52 -27.64
CA ARG A 73 6.20 35.35 -28.59
C ARG A 73 7.11 36.39 -27.93
N THR A 74 6.98 36.60 -26.62
CA THR A 74 7.66 37.68 -25.88
C THR A 74 8.75 37.21 -24.91
N TYR A 75 8.91 35.90 -24.71
CA TYR A 75 9.81 35.33 -23.69
C TYR A 75 11.09 34.74 -24.28
N ASP A 76 12.12 34.59 -23.44
CA ASP A 76 13.28 33.76 -23.76
C ASP A 76 12.90 32.26 -23.81
N ARG A 77 13.67 31.49 -24.57
CA ARG A 77 13.40 30.09 -24.90
C ARG A 77 13.25 29.16 -23.69
N HIS A 78 14.05 29.32 -22.63
CA HIS A 78 13.97 28.46 -21.44
C HIS A 78 12.76 28.82 -20.59
N GLN A 79 12.53 30.11 -20.35
CA GLN A 79 11.34 30.59 -19.64
C GLN A 79 10.04 30.22 -20.36
N GLN A 80 10.09 30.14 -21.69
CA GLN A 80 8.95 29.76 -22.51
C GLN A 80 8.48 28.32 -22.25
N MET A 81 9.40 27.35 -22.16
CA MET A 81 9.03 25.94 -21.93
C MET A 81 8.42 25.72 -20.55
N ASP A 82 9.01 26.31 -19.51
CA ASP A 82 8.51 26.19 -18.15
C ASP A 82 7.10 26.78 -18.01
N ARG A 83 6.84 27.93 -18.67
CA ARG A 83 5.52 28.56 -18.69
C ARG A 83 4.50 27.76 -19.50
N ILE A 84 4.87 27.27 -20.68
CA ILE A 84 4.01 26.38 -21.48
C ILE A 84 3.59 25.17 -20.64
N TYR A 85 4.57 24.52 -20.00
CA TYR A 85 4.29 23.36 -19.16
C TYR A 85 3.39 23.72 -17.96
N ALA A 86 3.67 24.83 -17.27
CA ALA A 86 2.89 25.28 -16.12
C ALA A 86 1.45 25.63 -16.49
N ASP A 87 1.23 26.39 -17.57
CA ASP A 87 -0.10 26.83 -17.99
C ASP A 87 -0.96 25.67 -18.51
N ILE A 88 -0.36 24.76 -19.30
CA ILE A 88 -1.05 23.55 -19.76
C ILE A 88 -1.37 22.65 -18.56
N SER A 89 -0.41 22.42 -17.66
CA SER A 89 -0.63 21.62 -16.45
C SER A 89 -1.74 22.19 -15.58
N ARG A 90 -1.81 23.53 -15.43
CA ARG A 90 -2.87 24.21 -14.69
C ARG A 90 -4.22 24.06 -15.38
N HIS A 91 -4.29 24.17 -16.71
CA HIS A 91 -5.53 24.03 -17.46
C HIS A 91 -6.15 22.63 -17.33
N PHE A 92 -5.32 21.60 -17.33
CA PHE A 92 -5.76 20.21 -17.24
C PHE A 92 -5.79 19.65 -15.82
N GLN A 93 -5.65 20.51 -14.80
CA GLN A 93 -5.94 20.08 -13.43
C GLN A 93 -7.36 19.54 -13.34
N TYR A 94 -7.48 18.37 -12.71
CA TYR A 94 -8.76 17.67 -12.57
C TYR A 94 -9.03 17.32 -11.11
N VAL A 95 -10.32 17.17 -10.82
CA VAL A 95 -10.85 16.76 -9.53
C VAL A 95 -11.31 15.31 -9.63
N THR A 96 -11.05 14.51 -8.61
CA THR A 96 -11.54 13.13 -8.54
C THR A 96 -12.67 13.01 -7.53
N LEU A 97 -13.71 12.26 -7.87
CA LEU A 97 -14.71 11.82 -6.92
C LEU A 97 -14.21 10.57 -6.19
N SER A 98 -14.38 10.55 -4.88
CA SER A 98 -14.24 9.36 -4.05
C SER A 98 -15.56 9.18 -3.30
N HIS A 99 -16.19 8.02 -3.44
CA HIS A 99 -17.50 7.81 -2.84
C HIS A 99 -17.78 6.33 -2.60
N ARG A 100 -18.89 6.04 -1.93
CA ARG A 100 -19.55 4.73 -2.04
C ARG A 100 -20.49 4.73 -3.24
N TRP A 101 -20.45 3.66 -4.05
CA TRP A 101 -21.45 3.44 -5.09
C TRP A 101 -22.81 3.21 -4.44
N GLY A 102 -23.81 3.98 -4.85
CA GLY A 102 -25.19 3.90 -4.41
C GLY A 102 -26.11 3.36 -5.51
N LYS A 103 -27.41 3.66 -5.37
CA LYS A 103 -28.42 3.25 -6.35
C LYS A 103 -28.35 4.15 -7.59
N GLY A 104 -28.31 3.53 -8.77
CA GLY A 104 -28.38 4.25 -10.04
C GLY A 104 -27.12 5.05 -10.37
N GLU A 105 -25.93 4.52 -10.04
CA GLU A 105 -24.67 5.10 -10.52
C GLU A 105 -24.63 5.07 -12.05
N PRO A 106 -24.32 6.20 -12.71
CA PRO A 106 -24.19 6.22 -14.16
C PRO A 106 -22.97 5.39 -14.59
N SER A 107 -23.16 4.58 -15.61
CA SER A 107 -22.06 3.95 -16.36
C SER A 107 -21.57 4.88 -17.47
N LEU A 108 -20.45 4.52 -18.11
CA LEU A 108 -19.96 5.19 -19.30
C LEU A 108 -21.05 5.33 -20.37
N ARG A 109 -21.75 4.23 -20.68
CA ARG A 109 -22.74 4.16 -21.75
C ARG A 109 -23.94 5.05 -21.51
N ASP A 110 -24.25 5.33 -20.25
CA ASP A 110 -25.40 6.18 -19.90
C ASP A 110 -25.13 7.66 -20.19
N ILE A 111 -23.85 8.09 -20.17
CA ILE A 111 -23.45 9.48 -20.33
C ILE A 111 -22.73 9.78 -21.65
N GLU A 112 -22.33 8.76 -22.40
CA GLU A 112 -21.63 8.92 -23.67
C GLU A 112 -22.50 9.67 -24.69
N GLY A 113 -21.95 10.73 -25.27
CA GLY A 113 -22.64 11.60 -26.23
C GLY A 113 -23.75 12.47 -25.65
N ARG A 114 -23.90 12.57 -24.32
CA ARG A 114 -24.95 13.35 -23.66
C ARG A 114 -24.38 14.25 -22.58
N THR A 115 -25.09 15.33 -22.26
CA THR A 115 -24.80 16.15 -21.08
C THR A 115 -25.45 15.52 -19.85
N ILE A 116 -24.69 15.38 -18.75
CA ILE A 116 -25.26 14.87 -17.49
C ILE A 116 -26.32 15.81 -16.90
N TYR A 117 -26.32 17.10 -17.25
CA TYR A 117 -27.28 18.09 -16.76
C TYR A 117 -28.64 18.01 -17.46
N GLY A 118 -28.72 17.31 -18.59
CA GLY A 118 -29.97 17.01 -19.29
C GLY A 118 -30.67 15.74 -18.81
N VAL A 119 -30.14 15.07 -17.78
CA VAL A 119 -30.64 13.79 -17.24
C VAL A 119 -31.29 14.01 -15.87
N SER A 120 -32.14 13.06 -15.45
CA SER A 120 -32.79 13.07 -14.13
C SER A 120 -31.79 13.32 -12.99
N ILE A 121 -32.19 14.11 -12.00
CA ILE A 121 -31.42 14.42 -10.80
C ILE A 121 -31.50 13.34 -9.72
N GLU A 122 -32.17 12.22 -10.00
CA GLU A 122 -32.35 11.15 -9.02
C GLU A 122 -31.12 10.24 -8.91
N GLY A 123 -30.86 9.75 -7.69
CA GLY A 123 -29.82 8.75 -7.42
C GLY A 123 -28.41 9.19 -7.83
N GLY A 124 -27.66 8.27 -8.45
CA GLY A 124 -26.26 8.49 -8.85
C GLY A 124 -26.06 9.60 -9.87
N PHE A 125 -27.05 9.92 -10.72
CA PHE A 125 -26.96 11.06 -11.64
C PHE A 125 -26.98 12.40 -10.90
N GLY A 126 -27.89 12.57 -9.93
CA GLY A 126 -27.91 13.75 -9.08
C GLY A 126 -26.59 13.95 -8.34
N LYS A 127 -26.02 12.85 -7.81
CA LYS A 127 -24.69 12.84 -7.19
C LYS A 127 -23.59 13.28 -8.16
N LEU A 128 -23.57 12.75 -9.39
CA LEU A 128 -22.57 13.13 -10.39
C LEU A 128 -22.68 14.60 -10.82
N GLN A 129 -23.90 15.10 -10.98
CA GLN A 129 -24.15 16.51 -11.30
C GLN A 129 -23.71 17.44 -10.18
N ALA A 130 -24.01 17.09 -8.92
CA ALA A 130 -23.59 17.85 -7.75
C ALA A 130 -22.06 17.86 -7.63
N PHE A 131 -21.40 16.71 -7.82
CA PHE A 131 -19.94 16.64 -7.91
C PHE A 131 -19.36 17.60 -8.96
N CYS A 132 -19.90 17.61 -10.19
CA CYS A 132 -19.41 18.50 -11.25
C CYS A 132 -19.65 19.98 -10.92
N ARG A 133 -20.78 20.30 -10.28
CA ARG A 133 -21.07 21.67 -9.80
C ARG A 133 -20.06 22.12 -8.74
N VAL A 134 -19.81 21.29 -7.74
CA VAL A 134 -18.81 21.59 -6.70
C VAL A 134 -17.42 21.73 -7.31
N ALA A 135 -17.02 20.84 -8.24
CA ALA A 135 -15.74 20.96 -8.93
C ALA A 135 -15.60 22.30 -9.69
N LEU A 136 -16.69 22.75 -10.34
CA LEU A 136 -16.75 24.03 -11.03
C LEU A 136 -16.67 25.23 -10.07
N GLU A 137 -17.33 25.17 -8.91
CA GLU A 137 -17.24 26.18 -7.85
C GLU A 137 -15.80 26.35 -7.32
N TRP A 138 -15.04 25.25 -7.29
CA TRP A 138 -13.60 25.26 -7.00
C TRP A 138 -12.73 25.68 -8.20
N ASN A 139 -13.33 26.13 -9.31
CA ASN A 139 -12.68 26.58 -10.55
C ASN A 139 -11.93 25.47 -11.32
N TYR A 140 -12.35 24.21 -11.20
CA TYR A 140 -11.81 23.12 -11.99
C TYR A 140 -12.72 22.78 -13.17
N LEU A 141 -12.13 22.74 -14.37
CA LEU A 141 -12.84 22.43 -15.62
C LEU A 141 -13.03 20.93 -15.84
N TRP A 142 -12.24 20.10 -15.16
CA TRP A 142 -12.17 18.67 -15.42
C TRP A 142 -12.46 17.87 -14.16
N ALA A 143 -13.31 16.87 -14.29
CA ALA A 143 -13.74 16.02 -13.20
C ALA A 143 -13.68 14.54 -13.61
N TRP A 144 -13.29 13.67 -12.67
CA TRP A 144 -13.16 12.23 -12.90
C TRP A 144 -14.01 11.45 -11.88
N SER A 145 -14.78 10.48 -12.39
CA SER A 145 -15.56 9.53 -11.59
C SER A 145 -15.34 8.13 -12.14
N ASP A 146 -14.92 7.20 -11.27
CA ASP A 146 -14.65 5.80 -11.62
C ASP A 146 -15.90 5.06 -12.15
N THR A 147 -17.09 5.52 -11.78
CA THR A 147 -18.35 4.94 -12.22
C THR A 147 -18.56 5.03 -13.74
N CYS A 148 -18.25 6.19 -14.32
CA CYS A 148 -18.61 6.56 -15.68
C CYS A 148 -17.44 7.01 -16.58
N CYS A 149 -16.27 7.31 -16.04
CA CYS A 149 -15.10 7.70 -16.84
C CYS A 149 -14.26 6.51 -17.33
N ILE A 150 -14.52 5.30 -16.83
CA ILE A 150 -13.81 4.07 -17.19
C ILE A 150 -14.70 3.21 -18.08
N ASP A 151 -14.17 2.68 -19.20
CA ASP A 151 -14.84 1.59 -19.90
C ASP A 151 -14.62 0.26 -19.18
N LYS A 152 -15.60 -0.12 -18.36
CA LYS A 152 -15.61 -1.38 -17.61
C LYS A 152 -15.78 -2.62 -18.50
N HIS A 153 -16.09 -2.45 -19.78
CA HIS A 153 -16.17 -3.54 -20.76
C HIS A 153 -14.85 -3.78 -21.51
N SER A 154 -13.90 -2.85 -21.44
CA SER A 154 -12.56 -3.01 -21.97
C SER A 154 -11.62 -3.55 -20.90
N SER A 155 -11.25 -4.84 -21.01
CA SER A 155 -10.31 -5.47 -20.06
C SER A 155 -8.95 -4.77 -20.05
N ALA A 156 -8.50 -4.29 -21.21
CA ALA A 156 -7.27 -3.52 -21.35
C ALA A 156 -7.34 -2.21 -20.55
N GLU A 157 -8.45 -1.48 -20.63
CA GLU A 157 -8.61 -0.23 -19.90
C GLU A 157 -8.82 -0.46 -18.39
N VAL A 158 -9.54 -1.50 -18.01
CA VAL A 158 -9.67 -1.89 -16.59
C VAL A 158 -8.29 -2.19 -16.00
N GLN A 159 -7.43 -2.89 -16.73
CA GLN A 159 -6.06 -3.17 -16.29
C GLN A 159 -5.21 -1.88 -16.19
N GLU A 160 -5.25 -1.00 -17.19
CA GLU A 160 -4.56 0.31 -17.15
C GLU A 160 -5.03 1.14 -15.95
N THR A 161 -6.35 1.18 -15.75
CA THR A 161 -6.99 1.93 -14.68
C THR A 161 -6.55 1.43 -13.31
N ILE A 162 -6.62 0.13 -13.06
CA ILE A 162 -6.20 -0.45 -11.77
C ILE A 162 -4.73 -0.17 -11.49
N GLY A 163 -3.86 -0.27 -12.51
CA GLY A 163 -2.44 0.06 -12.39
C GLY A 163 -2.17 1.55 -12.15
N SER A 164 -3.05 2.44 -12.64
CA SER A 164 -2.83 3.89 -12.65
C SER A 164 -3.63 4.65 -11.59
N MET A 165 -4.66 4.04 -10.98
CA MET A 165 -5.63 4.73 -10.14
C MET A 165 -4.98 5.51 -8.99
N PHE A 166 -4.01 4.91 -8.30
CA PHE A 166 -3.27 5.61 -7.25
C PHE A 166 -2.54 6.85 -7.79
N ALA A 167 -1.89 6.73 -8.95
CA ALA A 167 -1.20 7.85 -9.59
C ALA A 167 -2.21 8.95 -9.99
N TRP A 168 -3.38 8.58 -10.49
CA TRP A 168 -4.43 9.53 -10.85
C TRP A 168 -4.99 10.28 -9.63
N TYR A 169 -5.24 9.59 -8.50
CA TYR A 169 -5.62 10.28 -7.26
C TYR A 169 -4.47 11.15 -6.72
N ARG A 170 -3.22 10.68 -6.80
CA ARG A 170 -2.02 11.43 -6.39
C ARG A 170 -1.78 12.71 -7.19
N GLN A 171 -2.09 12.68 -8.49
CA GLN A 171 -1.91 13.78 -9.43
C GLN A 171 -3.12 14.71 -9.51
N SER A 172 -4.28 14.29 -9.00
CA SER A 172 -5.47 15.15 -8.91
C SER A 172 -5.16 16.43 -8.14
N ALA A 173 -5.76 17.53 -8.58
CA ALA A 173 -5.62 18.81 -7.89
C ALA A 173 -6.41 18.82 -6.57
N LEU A 174 -7.53 18.09 -6.55
CA LEU A 174 -8.40 17.91 -5.41
C LEU A 174 -9.11 16.55 -5.51
N THR A 175 -9.24 15.86 -4.39
CA THR A 175 -10.17 14.75 -4.26
C THR A 175 -11.37 15.18 -3.41
N ILE A 176 -12.57 15.09 -3.98
CA ILE A 176 -13.82 15.30 -3.27
C ILE A 176 -14.31 13.94 -2.76
N VAL A 177 -14.37 13.78 -1.45
CA VAL A 177 -14.95 12.60 -0.81
C VAL A 177 -16.40 12.90 -0.48
N TYR A 178 -17.34 12.19 -1.09
CA TYR A 178 -18.76 12.29 -0.79
C TYR A 178 -19.20 11.16 0.15
N LEU A 179 -19.66 11.55 1.33
CA LEU A 179 -20.11 10.67 2.41
C LEU A 179 -21.64 10.69 2.45
N SER A 180 -22.28 9.81 1.69
CA SER A 180 -23.74 9.73 1.55
C SER A 180 -24.48 9.33 2.84
N ASP A 181 -23.76 8.98 3.89
CA ASP A 181 -24.24 8.41 5.16
C ASP A 181 -23.75 9.20 6.39
N VAL A 182 -23.24 10.41 6.16
CA VAL A 182 -22.77 11.31 7.21
C VAL A 182 -23.58 12.60 7.13
N ALA A 183 -24.45 12.78 8.12
CA ALA A 183 -25.07 14.07 8.41
C ALA A 183 -24.08 14.99 9.14
N ASP A 184 -24.36 16.29 9.17
CA ASP A 184 -23.47 17.33 9.73
C ASP A 184 -22.97 17.08 11.16
N THR A 185 -23.75 16.37 11.99
CA THR A 185 -23.41 16.09 13.40
C THR A 185 -22.67 14.76 13.61
N ALA A 186 -22.57 13.92 12.58
CA ALA A 186 -22.00 12.58 12.68
C ALA A 186 -20.46 12.57 12.59
N SER A 187 -19.85 11.56 13.22
CA SER A 187 -18.41 11.30 13.11
C SER A 187 -18.07 10.76 11.72
N LEU A 188 -16.88 11.05 11.20
CA LEU A 188 -16.40 10.41 9.97
C LEU A 188 -16.37 8.88 10.09
N GLY A 189 -16.07 8.36 11.29
CA GLY A 189 -15.90 6.93 11.54
C GLY A 189 -17.16 6.09 11.33
N SER A 190 -18.34 6.70 11.34
CA SER A 190 -19.58 5.97 11.05
C SER A 190 -19.80 5.72 9.56
N SER A 191 -19.07 6.39 8.68
CA SER A 191 -19.26 6.24 7.23
C SER A 191 -18.76 4.88 6.75
N GLU A 192 -19.61 4.20 5.98
CA GLU A 192 -19.26 3.00 5.24
C GLU A 192 -18.11 3.22 4.25
N TRP A 193 -17.82 4.47 3.86
CA TRP A 193 -16.70 4.84 3.00
C TRP A 193 -15.36 4.31 3.54
N PHE A 194 -15.13 4.37 4.85
CA PHE A 194 -13.91 3.87 5.48
C PHE A 194 -13.79 2.33 5.47
N GLY A 195 -14.92 1.64 5.24
CA GLY A 195 -14.98 0.19 5.12
C GLY A 195 -14.74 -0.35 3.71
N ARG A 196 -14.55 0.51 2.70
CA ARG A 196 -14.34 0.08 1.30
C ARG A 196 -12.85 -0.13 1.00
N GLY A 197 -12.52 -1.13 0.18
CA GLY A 197 -11.12 -1.45 -0.18
C GLY A 197 -10.42 -0.31 -0.92
N TRP A 198 -11.00 0.13 -2.04
CA TRP A 198 -10.46 1.18 -2.91
C TRP A 198 -10.27 2.53 -2.20
N THR A 199 -11.15 2.89 -1.27
CA THR A 199 -11.08 4.18 -0.58
C THR A 199 -9.83 4.35 0.30
N LEU A 200 -9.07 3.28 0.58
CA LEU A 200 -7.78 3.39 1.27
C LEU A 200 -6.77 4.17 0.43
N GLN A 201 -6.63 3.85 -0.85
CA GLN A 201 -5.76 4.61 -1.74
C GLN A 201 -6.35 5.97 -2.08
N GLU A 202 -7.68 6.11 -2.14
CA GLU A 202 -8.35 7.39 -2.36
C GLU A 202 -8.16 8.34 -1.16
N LEU A 203 -7.98 7.80 0.05
CA LEU A 203 -7.58 8.56 1.23
C LEU A 203 -6.10 8.93 1.21
N LEU A 204 -5.22 7.98 0.89
CA LEU A 204 -3.77 8.12 1.08
C LEU A 204 -3.06 8.80 -0.09
N ALA A 205 -3.49 8.56 -1.32
CA ALA A 205 -2.82 9.06 -2.51
C ALA A 205 -2.90 10.58 -2.69
N PRO A 206 -4.07 11.25 -2.55
CA PRO A 206 -4.21 12.67 -2.85
C PRO A 206 -3.39 13.56 -1.90
N ARG A 207 -2.90 14.69 -2.41
CA ARG A 207 -2.28 15.73 -1.57
C ARG A 207 -3.30 16.70 -0.99
N SER A 208 -4.40 16.91 -1.70
CA SER A 208 -5.53 17.73 -1.27
C SER A 208 -6.81 16.94 -1.33
N LEU A 209 -7.60 17.02 -0.25
CA LEU A 209 -8.86 16.30 -0.12
C LEU A 209 -9.86 17.16 0.65
N LEU A 210 -11.13 17.09 0.28
CA LEU A 210 -12.25 17.68 1.01
C LEU A 210 -13.34 16.64 1.23
N PHE A 211 -13.89 16.62 2.44
CA PHE A 211 -15.01 15.75 2.80
C PHE A 211 -16.31 16.53 2.69
N TYR A 212 -17.28 15.94 2.00
CA TYR A 212 -18.63 16.44 1.83
C TYR A 212 -19.62 15.45 2.44
N THR A 213 -20.61 15.97 3.14
CA THR A 213 -21.72 15.23 3.78
C THR A 213 -22.78 14.83 2.77
N GLU A 214 -23.82 14.14 3.24
CA GLU A 214 -24.91 13.63 2.39
C GLU A 214 -25.63 14.71 1.58
N ASP A 215 -25.70 15.94 2.09
CA ASP A 215 -26.34 17.11 1.51
C ASP A 215 -25.39 18.00 0.69
N TRP A 216 -24.15 17.56 0.46
CA TRP A 216 -23.09 18.32 -0.21
C TRP A 216 -22.63 19.57 0.55
N SER A 217 -22.82 19.62 1.87
CA SER A 217 -22.14 20.58 2.73
C SER A 217 -20.69 20.15 2.97
N LEU A 218 -19.80 21.10 3.26
CA LEU A 218 -18.44 20.78 3.71
C LEU A 218 -18.50 20.21 5.12
N TYR A 219 -17.86 19.06 5.34
CA TYR A 219 -17.85 18.42 6.66
C TYR A 219 -17.41 19.40 7.76
N LYS A 220 -18.26 19.55 8.79
CA LYS A 220 -18.10 20.49 9.92
C LYS A 220 -17.96 21.97 9.52
N ASN A 221 -18.45 22.37 8.35
CA ASN A 221 -18.28 23.73 7.82
C ASN A 221 -16.82 24.20 7.88
N SER A 222 -15.90 23.25 7.65
CA SER A 222 -14.46 23.48 7.74
C SER A 222 -14.05 24.63 6.80
N PRO A 223 -13.34 25.66 7.29
CA PRO A 223 -12.88 26.77 6.47
C PRO A 223 -11.64 26.41 5.63
N PHE A 224 -11.07 25.21 5.83
CA PHE A 224 -9.83 24.80 5.18
C PHE A 224 -10.08 24.33 3.75
N SER A 225 -9.27 24.81 2.81
CA SER A 225 -9.28 24.32 1.41
C SER A 225 -8.64 22.95 1.22
N ASN A 226 -8.11 22.34 2.30
CA ASN A 226 -7.57 21.00 2.32
C ASN A 226 -7.72 20.38 3.72
N HIS A 227 -8.57 19.37 3.83
CA HIS A 227 -8.84 18.63 5.07
C HIS A 227 -7.63 17.82 5.57
N LYS A 228 -6.61 17.60 4.73
CA LYS A 228 -5.32 17.05 5.17
C LYS A 228 -4.40 18.06 5.86
N THR A 229 -4.80 19.33 5.96
CA THR A 229 -4.08 20.35 6.74
C THR A 229 -4.79 20.72 8.05
N ASP A 230 -6.03 20.26 8.23
CA ASP A 230 -6.80 20.47 9.45
C ASP A 230 -6.35 19.50 10.55
N VAL A 231 -5.77 20.06 11.61
CA VAL A 231 -5.21 19.29 12.74
C VAL A 231 -6.28 18.51 13.49
N THR A 232 -7.50 19.05 13.58
CA THR A 232 -8.62 18.42 14.31
C THR A 232 -9.17 17.24 13.53
N LEU A 233 -9.33 17.41 12.22
CA LEU A 233 -9.80 16.37 11.34
C LEU A 233 -8.78 15.25 11.14
N LEU A 234 -7.48 15.58 11.09
CA LEU A 234 -6.41 14.57 11.09
C LEU A 234 -6.42 13.70 12.36
N ALA A 235 -6.73 14.29 13.52
CA ALA A 235 -6.83 13.54 14.77
C ALA A 235 -8.05 12.60 14.78
N GLU A 236 -9.17 13.04 14.21
CA GLU A 236 -10.33 12.20 13.97
C GLU A 236 -10.01 11.05 13.01
N LEU A 237 -9.45 11.35 11.83
CA LEU A 237 -9.03 10.33 10.86
C LEU A 237 -8.06 9.31 11.45
N GLU A 238 -7.06 9.75 12.22
CA GLU A 238 -6.13 8.85 12.89
C GLU A 238 -6.85 7.90 13.86
N ARG A 239 -7.79 8.43 14.66
CA ARG A 239 -8.59 7.63 15.61
C ARG A 239 -9.47 6.60 14.89
N GLU A 240 -10.15 7.01 13.83
CA GLU A 240 -11.12 6.14 13.12
C GLU A 240 -10.43 5.11 12.21
N THR A 241 -9.30 5.47 11.59
CA THR A 241 -8.61 4.60 10.62
C THR A 241 -7.43 3.81 11.21
N GLY A 242 -6.88 4.26 12.35
CA GLY A 242 -5.63 3.75 12.90
C GLY A 242 -4.39 4.10 12.06
N ILE A 243 -4.53 5.04 11.11
CA ILE A 243 -3.44 5.51 10.25
C ILE A 243 -2.82 6.76 10.90
N ASP A 244 -1.53 6.68 11.22
CA ASP A 244 -0.78 7.81 11.78
C ASP A 244 -0.84 9.03 10.86
N ARG A 245 -0.96 10.22 11.46
CA ARG A 245 -1.10 11.51 10.76
C ARG A 245 -0.03 11.75 9.71
N ARG A 246 1.20 11.24 9.91
CA ARG A 246 2.29 11.38 8.95
C ARG A 246 1.96 10.71 7.60
N PHE A 247 1.23 9.60 7.64
CA PHE A 247 0.81 8.89 6.42
C PHE A 247 -0.42 9.54 5.80
N LEU A 248 -1.33 10.12 6.59
CA LEU A 248 -2.48 10.86 6.05
C LEU A 248 -2.05 12.12 5.29
N THR A 249 -1.01 12.80 5.76
CA THR A 249 -0.48 14.04 5.19
C THR A 249 0.55 13.82 4.08
N SER A 250 1.45 12.84 4.23
CA SER A 250 2.54 12.58 3.29
C SER A 250 2.80 11.08 3.10
N PHE A 251 1.88 10.42 2.41
CA PHE A 251 2.02 9.00 2.08
C PHE A 251 3.02 8.79 0.94
N SER A 252 3.94 7.83 1.10
CA SER A 252 4.81 7.35 0.03
C SER A 252 4.49 5.88 -0.31
N PRO A 253 4.05 5.58 -1.54
CA PRO A 253 3.79 4.21 -1.95
C PRO A 253 5.11 3.42 -2.01
N GLY A 254 5.05 2.11 -1.78
CA GLY A 254 6.23 1.26 -1.68
C GLY A 254 6.05 0.09 -0.74
N LEU A 255 7.13 -0.66 -0.53
CA LEU A 255 7.08 -1.96 0.15
C LEU A 255 7.44 -1.91 1.64
N ASP A 256 7.82 -0.75 2.15
CA ASP A 256 8.17 -0.60 3.57
C ASP A 256 6.93 -0.64 4.46
N ASP A 257 7.09 -1.16 5.68
CA ASP A 257 6.00 -1.32 6.65
C ASP A 257 4.84 -2.14 6.09
N ALA A 258 5.13 -3.20 5.32
CA ALA A 258 4.11 -3.93 4.57
C ALA A 258 3.01 -4.49 5.48
N ARG A 259 3.40 -5.05 6.63
CA ARG A 259 2.47 -5.55 7.64
C ARG A 259 1.50 -4.48 8.17
N LEU A 260 1.97 -3.24 8.31
CA LEU A 260 1.16 -2.11 8.78
C LEU A 260 0.17 -1.66 7.68
N ARG A 261 0.64 -1.59 6.42
CA ARG A 261 -0.23 -1.28 5.27
C ARG A 261 -1.33 -2.32 5.09
N LEU A 262 -1.01 -3.61 5.25
CA LEU A 262 -1.98 -4.72 5.22
C LEU A 262 -2.97 -4.62 6.40
N GLN A 263 -2.53 -4.13 7.56
CA GLN A 263 -3.42 -3.89 8.69
C GLN A 263 -4.46 -2.81 8.38
N TRP A 264 -4.09 -1.71 7.72
CA TRP A 264 -5.05 -0.67 7.33
C TRP A 264 -6.11 -1.19 6.33
N ALA A 265 -5.77 -2.22 5.56
CA ALA A 265 -6.67 -2.89 4.64
C ALA A 265 -7.55 -3.98 5.30
N SER A 266 -7.14 -4.48 6.48
CA SER A 266 -7.69 -5.69 7.09
C SER A 266 -9.16 -5.65 7.51
N LEU A 267 -9.74 -4.45 7.67
CA LEU A 267 -11.16 -4.26 8.00
C LEU A 267 -12.00 -3.83 6.79
N ARG A 268 -11.38 -3.68 5.62
CA ARG A 268 -12.02 -3.18 4.40
C ARG A 268 -12.61 -4.31 3.57
N ARG A 269 -13.63 -3.98 2.79
CA ARG A 269 -14.40 -4.90 1.96
C ARG A 269 -14.49 -4.40 0.53
N THR A 270 -14.56 -5.33 -0.40
CA THR A 270 -14.68 -5.06 -1.83
C THR A 270 -15.89 -5.77 -2.42
N THR A 271 -16.45 -5.21 -3.51
CA THR A 271 -17.56 -5.85 -4.22
C THR A 271 -17.09 -7.05 -5.02
N ARG A 272 -15.98 -6.90 -5.75
CA ARG A 272 -15.31 -8.04 -6.38
C ARG A 272 -14.30 -8.63 -5.40
N PRO A 273 -14.24 -9.95 -5.22
CA PRO A 273 -13.38 -10.57 -4.22
C PRO A 273 -11.89 -10.26 -4.47
N GLU A 274 -11.44 -10.24 -5.72
CA GLU A 274 -10.03 -10.02 -6.08
C GLU A 274 -9.55 -8.59 -5.84
N ASP A 275 -10.48 -7.62 -5.81
CA ASP A 275 -10.14 -6.22 -5.55
C ASP A 275 -9.54 -6.00 -4.17
N ILE A 276 -9.70 -6.96 -3.24
CA ILE A 276 -9.04 -6.89 -1.93
C ILE A 276 -7.51 -6.82 -2.05
N ALA A 277 -6.97 -7.40 -3.13
CA ALA A 277 -5.56 -7.30 -3.49
C ALA A 277 -5.30 -6.15 -4.47
N TYR A 278 -6.13 -6.00 -5.50
CA TYR A 278 -5.89 -5.01 -6.56
C TYR A 278 -5.95 -3.56 -6.05
N SER A 279 -6.82 -3.29 -5.07
CA SER A 279 -6.89 -1.97 -4.42
C SER A 279 -5.61 -1.59 -3.65
N LEU A 280 -4.69 -2.53 -3.45
CA LEU A 280 -3.42 -2.31 -2.76
C LEU A 280 -2.22 -2.15 -3.70
N PHE A 281 -2.38 -2.34 -5.01
CA PHE A 281 -1.26 -2.24 -5.97
C PHE A 281 -0.56 -0.88 -5.88
N GLY A 282 -1.34 0.20 -5.86
CA GLY A 282 -0.81 1.55 -5.70
C GLY A 282 -0.24 1.86 -4.32
N ILE A 283 -0.79 1.24 -3.25
CA ILE A 283 -0.25 1.36 -1.89
C ILE A 283 1.16 0.76 -1.81
N PHE A 284 1.36 -0.38 -2.47
CA PHE A 284 2.64 -1.10 -2.50
C PHE A 284 3.57 -0.70 -3.64
N ASN A 285 3.09 0.13 -4.58
CA ASN A 285 3.78 0.46 -5.83
C ASN A 285 4.20 -0.78 -6.65
N VAL A 286 3.32 -1.78 -6.72
CA VAL A 286 3.56 -3.02 -7.47
C VAL A 286 2.77 -3.03 -8.78
N HIS A 287 3.31 -3.71 -9.79
CA HIS A 287 2.69 -3.85 -11.10
C HIS A 287 2.46 -5.33 -11.36
N LEU A 288 1.23 -5.78 -11.10
CA LEU A 288 0.82 -7.17 -11.28
C LEU A 288 -0.36 -7.25 -12.27
N PRO A 289 -0.49 -8.34 -13.04
CA PRO A 289 -1.67 -8.56 -13.87
C PRO A 289 -2.96 -8.62 -13.04
N VAL A 290 -4.04 -8.06 -13.60
CA VAL A 290 -5.40 -8.13 -13.05
C VAL A 290 -6.11 -9.31 -13.73
N MET A 291 -6.45 -10.34 -12.96
CA MET A 291 -7.10 -11.55 -13.45
C MET A 291 -8.39 -11.80 -12.67
N TYR A 292 -9.48 -11.20 -13.12
CA TYR A 292 -10.77 -11.48 -12.51
C TYR A 292 -11.22 -12.92 -12.78
N GLY A 293 -11.69 -13.62 -11.75
CA GLY A 293 -11.98 -15.05 -11.76
C GLY A 293 -10.92 -15.91 -11.08
N GLU A 294 -9.80 -15.33 -10.60
CA GLU A 294 -8.72 -16.11 -9.98
C GLU A 294 -8.95 -16.47 -8.51
N SER A 295 -10.03 -16.00 -7.87
CA SER A 295 -10.29 -15.98 -6.41
C SER A 295 -9.55 -14.89 -5.62
N ALA A 296 -10.13 -14.46 -4.49
CA ALA A 296 -9.51 -13.47 -3.60
C ALA A 296 -8.19 -13.99 -3.01
N GLU A 297 -8.15 -15.28 -2.67
CA GLU A 297 -7.05 -15.97 -2.02
C GLU A 297 -5.81 -16.01 -2.90
N ASN A 298 -5.99 -16.27 -4.21
CA ASN A 298 -4.88 -16.24 -5.17
C ASN A 298 -4.45 -14.81 -5.49
N ALA A 299 -5.39 -13.88 -5.67
CA ALA A 299 -5.04 -12.47 -5.92
C ALA A 299 -4.23 -11.89 -4.76
N LEU A 300 -4.66 -12.14 -3.51
CA LEU A 300 -3.92 -11.78 -2.30
C LEU A 300 -2.59 -12.52 -2.21
N GLY A 301 -2.57 -13.83 -2.48
CA GLY A 301 -1.36 -14.64 -2.48
C GLY A 301 -0.28 -14.11 -3.44
N ARG A 302 -0.67 -13.70 -4.67
CA ARG A 302 0.24 -13.07 -5.64
C ARG A 302 0.78 -11.73 -5.15
N LEU A 303 -0.07 -10.90 -4.54
CA LEU A 303 0.37 -9.63 -3.96
C LEU A 303 1.40 -9.86 -2.85
N LEU A 304 1.12 -10.78 -1.93
CA LEU A 304 2.03 -11.07 -0.81
C LEU A 304 3.35 -11.70 -1.28
N ALA A 305 3.28 -12.59 -2.27
CA ALA A 305 4.45 -13.13 -2.95
C ALA A 305 5.33 -12.01 -3.54
N GLU A 306 4.73 -11.06 -4.25
CA GLU A 306 5.44 -9.95 -4.85
C GLU A 306 6.09 -9.04 -3.79
N ILE A 307 5.36 -8.72 -2.72
CA ILE A 307 5.87 -7.92 -1.61
C ILE A 307 7.08 -8.61 -0.98
N VAL A 308 6.98 -9.91 -0.64
CA VAL A 308 8.09 -10.66 -0.02
C VAL A 308 9.27 -10.76 -0.97
N SER A 309 9.05 -11.04 -2.25
CA SER A 309 10.10 -11.15 -3.27
C SER A 309 10.90 -9.87 -3.46
N GLN A 310 10.22 -8.73 -3.50
CA GLN A 310 10.88 -7.45 -3.74
C GLN A 310 11.48 -6.84 -2.47
N SER A 311 10.84 -7.00 -1.31
CA SER A 311 11.23 -6.30 -0.07
C SER A 311 12.04 -7.13 0.92
N GLY A 312 11.91 -8.46 0.88
CA GLY A 312 12.38 -9.37 1.92
C GLY A 312 11.60 -9.24 3.25
N ASP A 313 10.54 -8.43 3.33
CA ASP A 313 9.86 -8.14 4.59
C ASP A 313 9.12 -9.36 5.16
N ILE A 314 9.75 -10.01 6.14
CA ILE A 314 9.20 -11.17 6.85
C ILE A 314 8.00 -10.83 7.73
N LEU A 315 7.76 -9.56 8.06
CA LEU A 315 6.60 -9.17 8.88
C LEU A 315 5.28 -9.42 8.14
N VAL A 316 5.31 -9.57 6.81
CA VAL A 316 4.17 -10.04 6.02
C VAL A 316 3.69 -11.42 6.49
N LEU A 317 4.55 -12.24 7.09
CA LEU A 317 4.20 -13.57 7.58
C LEU A 317 3.49 -13.53 8.95
N ASP A 318 3.42 -12.36 9.59
CA ASP A 318 2.87 -12.16 10.93
C ASP A 318 1.35 -11.95 10.93
N TRP A 319 0.61 -13.02 10.70
CA TRP A 319 -0.85 -13.02 10.66
C TRP A 319 -1.42 -14.24 11.38
N VAL A 320 -2.68 -14.16 11.78
CA VAL A 320 -3.42 -15.24 12.47
C VAL A 320 -4.73 -15.52 11.75
N GLY A 321 -4.97 -16.78 11.42
CA GLY A 321 -6.19 -17.22 10.73
C GLY A 321 -5.99 -18.45 9.85
N GLU A 322 -6.81 -18.56 8.81
CA GLU A 322 -6.75 -19.66 7.85
C GLU A 322 -5.65 -19.43 6.81
N PRO A 323 -4.83 -20.46 6.50
CA PRO A 323 -3.82 -20.38 5.46
C PRO A 323 -4.47 -20.36 4.06
N SER A 324 -3.84 -19.64 3.15
CA SER A 324 -4.27 -19.56 1.76
C SER A 324 -3.97 -20.87 1.02
N PRO A 325 -4.87 -21.34 0.13
CA PRO A 325 -4.55 -22.39 -0.83
C PRO A 325 -3.39 -22.00 -1.77
N PHE A 326 -3.06 -20.71 -1.87
CA PHE A 326 -1.94 -20.24 -2.66
C PHE A 326 -0.58 -20.65 -2.06
N HIS A 327 -0.42 -20.55 -0.73
CA HIS A 327 0.81 -20.86 0.00
C HIS A 327 0.57 -20.89 1.52
N SER A 328 1.15 -21.85 2.26
CA SER A 328 0.82 -22.03 3.70
C SER A 328 1.25 -20.87 4.60
N CYS A 329 2.27 -20.10 4.21
CA CYS A 329 2.70 -18.91 4.95
C CYS A 329 1.89 -17.63 4.65
N PHE A 330 0.91 -17.67 3.75
CA PHE A 330 0.04 -16.53 3.44
C PHE A 330 -1.37 -16.76 3.95
N PRO A 331 -2.08 -15.73 4.42
CA PRO A 331 -3.45 -15.88 4.89
C PRO A 331 -4.41 -16.00 3.70
N ALA A 332 -5.48 -16.77 3.87
CA ALA A 332 -6.59 -16.79 2.92
C ALA A 332 -7.30 -15.43 2.83
N HIS A 333 -7.40 -14.72 3.96
CA HIS A 333 -8.13 -13.45 4.04
C HIS A 333 -7.28 -12.32 4.64
N ILE A 334 -7.42 -11.11 4.09
CA ILE A 334 -6.74 -9.90 4.59
C ILE A 334 -7.08 -9.57 6.05
N THR A 335 -8.25 -10.02 6.53
CA THR A 335 -8.68 -9.87 7.92
C THR A 335 -7.73 -10.51 8.93
N SER A 336 -6.92 -11.48 8.49
CA SER A 336 -5.88 -12.11 9.32
C SER A 336 -4.78 -11.15 9.79
N TYR A 337 -4.70 -9.95 9.19
CA TYR A 337 -3.80 -8.88 9.59
C TYR A 337 -4.39 -7.90 10.61
N GLN A 338 -5.63 -8.09 11.06
CA GLN A 338 -6.24 -7.25 12.09
C GLN A 338 -5.37 -7.21 13.34
N MET A 339 -5.33 -6.04 13.99
CA MET A 339 -4.72 -5.95 15.33
C MET A 339 -5.62 -6.71 16.28
N LEU A 340 -5.08 -7.69 17.02
CA LEU A 340 -5.78 -8.30 18.14
C LEU A 340 -6.11 -7.18 19.13
N ARG A 341 -7.37 -6.72 19.15
CA ARG A 341 -7.85 -5.88 20.24
C ARG A 341 -7.81 -6.75 21.48
N LEU A 342 -6.99 -6.37 22.46
CA LEU A 342 -7.17 -6.89 23.82
C LEU A 342 -8.64 -6.64 24.18
N PRO A 343 -9.36 -7.64 24.73
CA PRO A 343 -10.73 -7.46 25.14
C PRO A 343 -10.79 -6.27 26.10
N THR A 344 -11.56 -5.25 25.73
CA THR A 344 -11.88 -4.12 26.60
C THR A 344 -12.65 -4.67 27.79
N SER A 345 -12.03 -4.63 28.97
CA SER A 345 -12.70 -4.86 30.24
C SER A 345 -13.87 -3.90 30.38
N GLN A 346 -15.08 -4.43 30.53
CA GLN A 346 -16.25 -3.66 30.96
C GLN A 346 -15.97 -2.99 32.32
N PRO A 347 -16.53 -1.80 32.60
CA PRO A 347 -16.38 -1.18 33.91
C PRO A 347 -17.35 -1.78 34.95
N ASN A 348 -16.88 -1.84 36.20
CA ASN A 348 -17.55 -2.15 37.48
C ASN A 348 -17.22 -3.57 38.02
N ALA A 349 -16.81 -3.79 39.27
CA ALA A 349 -16.63 -2.93 40.44
C ALA A 349 -15.58 -3.54 41.40
N GLU A 350 -14.91 -2.66 42.16
CA GLU A 350 -14.25 -2.88 43.46
C GLU A 350 -13.05 -3.86 43.61
N GLU A 351 -11.87 -3.23 43.66
CA GLU A 351 -10.81 -3.30 44.67
C GLU A 351 -10.02 -4.59 45.04
N GLN A 352 -8.69 -4.37 45.00
CA GLN A 352 -7.60 -4.99 45.77
C GLN A 352 -7.03 -6.35 45.30
N CYS A 353 -5.95 -6.28 44.50
CA CYS A 353 -4.66 -6.92 44.82
C CYS A 353 -3.52 -6.44 43.90
N LEU A 354 -2.53 -5.81 44.54
CA LEU A 354 -1.12 -5.54 44.22
C LEU A 354 -0.54 -5.91 42.83
N ALA A 355 -0.08 -4.86 42.15
CA ALA A 355 1.12 -4.73 41.30
C ALA A 355 1.63 -5.97 40.53
N ILE A 356 1.24 -6.06 39.25
CA ILE A 356 2.04 -6.72 38.20
C ILE A 356 2.13 -5.77 37.01
N ASN A 357 3.37 -5.36 36.69
CA ASN A 357 3.71 -4.56 35.52
C ASN A 357 3.16 -5.20 34.23
N PRO A 358 2.35 -4.51 33.41
CA PRO A 358 2.03 -4.99 32.07
C PRO A 358 3.26 -4.85 31.18
N GLN A 359 3.90 -5.98 30.86
CA GLN A 359 4.96 -6.08 29.87
C GLN A 359 4.46 -5.63 28.49
N PRO A 360 5.21 -4.79 27.74
CA PRO A 360 4.82 -4.38 26.41
C PRO A 360 4.87 -5.56 25.44
N THR A 361 3.83 -5.73 24.63
CA THR A 361 3.86 -6.64 23.48
C THR A 361 4.96 -6.19 22.50
N SER A 362 5.60 -7.15 21.82
CA SER A 362 6.72 -6.93 20.88
C SER A 362 6.45 -5.81 19.86
N PHE A 363 5.20 -5.65 19.44
CA PHE A 363 4.77 -4.60 18.52
C PHE A 363 4.81 -3.18 19.13
N LYS A 364 4.47 -3.04 20.42
CA LYS A 364 4.53 -1.75 21.13
C LYS A 364 5.98 -1.36 21.43
N ALA A 365 6.81 -2.33 21.81
CA ALA A 365 8.25 -2.13 21.99
C ALA A 365 8.96 -1.72 20.69
N LEU A 366 8.62 -2.36 19.55
CA LEU A 366 9.14 -1.98 18.23
C LEU A 366 8.65 -0.59 17.78
N ARG A 367 7.43 -0.19 18.16
CA ARG A 367 6.89 1.16 17.86
C ARG A 367 7.57 2.25 18.70
N GLU A 368 7.84 2.01 19.99
CA GLU A 368 8.54 2.97 20.84
C GLU A 368 10.03 3.13 20.48
N LEU A 369 10.69 2.04 20.08
CA LEU A 369 12.05 2.10 19.52
C LEU A 369 12.11 2.93 18.23
N ARG A 370 11.09 2.86 17.37
CA ARG A 370 10.97 3.68 16.16
C ARG A 370 10.70 5.16 16.45
N GLY A 371 9.98 5.47 17.53
CA GLY A 371 9.71 6.85 17.95
C GLY A 371 10.93 7.53 18.60
N SER A 372 11.69 6.79 19.42
CA SER A 372 12.81 7.33 20.21
C SER A 372 14.04 7.68 19.36
N LEU A 373 14.23 7.04 18.20
CA LEU A 373 15.35 7.33 17.29
C LEU A 373 15.11 8.55 16.37
N ALA A 374 13.90 9.12 16.36
CA ALA A 374 13.55 10.30 15.55
C ALA A 374 13.84 11.63 16.25
N THR A 375 14.28 11.62 17.51
CA THR A 375 14.66 12.83 18.26
C THR A 375 16.16 12.88 18.49
N SER A 376 16.93 13.24 17.46
CA SER A 376 18.25 13.82 17.65
C SER A 376 18.40 15.06 16.78
N HIS A 377 18.80 16.16 17.42
CA HIS A 377 18.87 17.51 16.89
C HIS A 377 19.83 17.60 15.69
N LEU A 378 19.33 18.09 14.55
CA LEU A 378 20.15 18.58 13.45
C LEU A 378 20.37 20.10 13.63
N PRO A 379 21.62 20.60 13.61
CA PRO A 379 21.88 22.02 13.68
C PRO A 379 21.58 22.72 12.34
N HIS A 380 21.01 23.91 12.44
CA HIS A 380 20.85 24.87 11.35
C HIS A 380 22.22 25.31 10.81
N SER A 381 22.42 25.28 9.49
CA SER A 381 22.57 26.49 8.66
C SER A 381 23.29 26.28 7.30
N LEU A 382 22.90 27.18 6.39
CA LEU A 382 23.54 27.66 5.15
C LEU A 382 23.17 27.01 3.82
N GLY A 383 22.53 27.85 3.00
CA GLY A 383 21.86 27.53 1.77
C GLY A 383 22.78 27.30 0.57
N ARG A 384 22.26 26.51 -0.37
CA ARG A 384 22.64 26.56 -1.77
C ARG A 384 21.40 26.38 -2.64
N SER A 385 21.28 27.30 -3.58
CA SER A 385 20.31 27.41 -4.65
C SER A 385 20.00 26.06 -5.32
N LEU A 386 18.72 25.71 -5.42
CA LEU A 386 18.23 24.57 -6.18
C LEU A 386 17.69 25.07 -7.53
N LEU A 387 18.46 24.81 -8.59
CA LEU A 387 17.95 24.74 -9.96
C LEU A 387 17.24 23.38 -10.16
N PRO A 388 16.23 23.29 -11.04
CA PRO A 388 15.48 22.05 -11.25
C PRO A 388 16.29 21.09 -12.11
N SER A 389 16.88 20.06 -11.50
CA SER A 389 17.48 18.94 -12.23
C SER A 389 16.39 17.99 -12.70
N SER A 390 16.32 17.86 -14.02
CA SER A 390 15.53 16.94 -14.82
C SER A 390 15.42 15.54 -14.22
N ILE A 391 14.20 15.07 -13.97
CA ILE A 391 13.90 13.66 -13.68
C ILE A 391 14.02 12.89 -15.00
N THR A 392 15.25 12.53 -15.37
CA THR A 392 15.44 11.39 -16.26
C THR A 392 15.03 10.15 -15.50
N HIS A 393 13.97 9.47 -15.95
CA HIS A 393 13.64 8.10 -15.56
C HIS A 393 14.87 7.22 -15.75
N ARG A 394 15.67 7.05 -14.70
CA ARG A 394 16.64 5.96 -14.61
C ARG A 394 15.81 4.71 -14.35
N ILE A 395 15.35 4.08 -15.42
CA ILE A 395 14.99 2.67 -15.39
C ILE A 395 16.25 1.97 -14.89
N LEU A 396 16.25 1.57 -13.62
CA LEU A 396 17.27 0.67 -13.07
C LEU A 396 17.27 -0.56 -13.99
N PRO A 397 18.43 -0.99 -14.52
CA PRO A 397 18.46 -2.20 -15.31
C PRO A 397 17.92 -3.31 -14.41
N VAL A 398 16.87 -3.98 -14.87
CA VAL A 398 16.46 -5.28 -14.34
C VAL A 398 17.71 -6.16 -14.44
N HIS A 399 18.46 -6.27 -13.34
CA HIS A 399 19.39 -7.35 -13.20
C HIS A 399 18.51 -8.58 -13.13
N GLN A 400 18.40 -9.29 -14.25
CA GLN A 400 18.19 -10.72 -14.26
C GLN A 400 19.32 -11.31 -13.42
N ARG A 401 19.15 -11.33 -12.09
CA ARG A 401 19.99 -12.10 -11.20
C ARG A 401 19.72 -13.55 -11.59
N THR A 402 20.71 -14.16 -12.21
CA THR A 402 20.78 -15.61 -12.41
C THR A 402 20.41 -16.32 -11.10
N PRO A 403 19.68 -17.45 -11.16
CA PRO A 403 19.26 -18.15 -9.96
C PRO A 403 20.49 -18.75 -9.29
N VAL A 404 20.99 -18.07 -8.24
CA VAL A 404 21.85 -18.74 -7.27
C VAL A 404 20.91 -19.63 -6.47
N SER A 405 20.90 -20.92 -6.83
CA SER A 405 20.34 -21.98 -6.00
C SER A 405 21.06 -21.93 -4.66
N TYR A 406 20.37 -21.51 -3.60
CA TYR A 406 20.91 -21.66 -2.25
C TYR A 406 20.86 -23.14 -1.91
N ALA A 407 22.02 -23.74 -1.61
CA ALA A 407 22.04 -25.08 -1.08
C ALA A 407 21.28 -25.07 0.26
N SER A 408 20.27 -25.93 0.39
CA SER A 408 19.43 -26.07 1.60
C SER A 408 20.21 -26.52 2.85
N SER A 409 21.52 -26.72 2.74
CA SER A 409 22.45 -27.14 3.78
C SER A 409 23.31 -26.01 4.35
N GLU A 410 23.19 -24.77 3.87
CA GLU A 410 23.95 -23.65 4.44
C GLU A 410 23.42 -23.28 5.82
N VAL A 411 24.30 -23.37 6.82
CA VAL A 411 24.00 -23.06 8.21
C VAL A 411 24.85 -21.87 8.63
N TYR A 412 24.19 -20.78 8.98
CA TYR A 412 24.84 -19.54 9.41
C TYR A 412 24.87 -19.51 10.94
N ASP A 413 26.01 -19.13 11.51
CA ASP A 413 26.13 -18.88 12.94
C ASP A 413 25.74 -17.44 13.31
N PHE A 414 25.71 -17.16 14.61
CA PHE A 414 25.39 -15.84 15.14
C PHE A 414 26.33 -14.73 14.62
N HIS A 415 27.59 -15.04 14.33
CA HIS A 415 28.55 -14.06 13.83
C HIS A 415 28.44 -13.83 12.30
N SER A 416 27.70 -14.68 11.59
CA SER A 416 27.48 -14.60 10.14
C SER A 416 26.11 -14.03 9.75
N LEU A 417 25.37 -13.45 10.70
CA LEU A 417 24.01 -12.92 10.48
C LEU A 417 23.95 -11.85 9.37
N ALA A 418 25.04 -11.12 9.17
CA ALA A 418 25.19 -10.13 8.10
C ALA A 418 25.18 -10.73 6.68
N ARG A 419 25.56 -12.00 6.55
CA ARG A 419 25.71 -12.70 5.27
C ARG A 419 24.49 -13.55 4.90
N VAL A 420 23.49 -13.60 5.79
CA VAL A 420 22.30 -14.41 5.59
C VAL A 420 21.51 -13.85 4.40
N PRO A 421 21.14 -14.68 3.42
CA PRO A 421 20.39 -14.23 2.27
C PRO A 421 19.02 -13.70 2.69
N LEU A 422 18.46 -12.79 1.90
CA LEU A 422 17.08 -12.33 2.10
C LEU A 422 16.09 -13.46 1.78
N PRO A 423 14.90 -13.47 2.42
CA PRO A 423 13.80 -14.32 2.00
C PRO A 423 13.51 -14.12 0.52
N ARG A 424 13.19 -15.21 -0.18
CA ARG A 424 12.83 -15.17 -1.60
C ARG A 424 11.61 -16.03 -1.85
N PHE A 425 10.70 -15.53 -2.68
CA PHE A 425 9.56 -16.30 -3.13
C PHE A 425 9.67 -16.51 -4.65
N PHE A 426 9.70 -17.77 -5.08
CA PHE A 426 9.78 -18.12 -6.49
C PHE A 426 9.04 -19.42 -6.75
N ASN A 427 8.20 -19.49 -7.80
CA ASN A 427 7.42 -20.68 -8.16
C ASN A 427 6.66 -21.33 -7.00
N ARG A 428 5.97 -20.52 -6.18
CA ARG A 428 5.25 -20.96 -4.97
C ARG A 428 6.12 -21.57 -3.88
N LEU A 429 7.44 -21.38 -3.96
CA LEU A 429 8.37 -21.78 -2.92
C LEU A 429 8.91 -20.55 -2.20
N LEU A 430 8.73 -20.49 -0.89
CA LEU A 430 9.33 -19.48 -0.02
C LEU A 430 10.63 -20.04 0.59
N THR A 431 11.77 -19.54 0.11
CA THR A 431 13.06 -19.74 0.75
C THR A 431 13.18 -18.77 1.92
N LEU A 432 13.05 -19.28 3.14
CA LEU A 432 12.97 -18.52 4.38
C LEU A 432 14.15 -18.80 5.31
N PRO A 433 15.08 -17.85 5.49
CA PRO A 433 16.08 -17.91 6.54
C PRO A 433 15.41 -17.78 7.91
N CYS A 434 15.70 -18.73 8.80
CA CYS A 434 15.11 -18.78 10.12
C CYS A 434 16.12 -19.18 11.18
N ILE A 435 16.01 -18.61 12.37
CA ILE A 435 16.54 -19.25 13.57
C ILE A 435 15.60 -20.40 13.94
N ALA A 436 16.11 -21.63 13.91
CA ALA A 436 15.31 -22.83 14.10
C ALA A 436 15.49 -23.45 15.48
N TYR A 437 14.38 -23.81 16.11
CA TYR A 437 14.32 -24.54 17.36
C TYR A 437 13.63 -25.88 17.13
N ASN A 438 14.36 -26.97 17.34
CA ASN A 438 13.80 -28.31 17.19
C ASN A 438 12.79 -28.57 18.31
N VAL A 439 11.57 -28.94 17.91
CA VAL A 439 10.52 -29.34 18.84
C VAL A 439 10.82 -30.75 19.34
N THR A 440 10.95 -30.92 20.65
CA THR A 440 11.27 -32.20 21.28
C THR A 440 10.03 -32.92 21.79
N SER A 441 8.96 -32.18 22.09
CA SER A 441 7.70 -32.76 22.56
C SER A 441 6.53 -31.84 22.23
N VAL A 442 5.42 -32.44 21.78
CA VAL A 442 4.11 -31.80 21.65
C VAL A 442 3.11 -32.66 22.41
N GLN A 443 2.54 -32.13 23.49
CA GLN A 443 1.65 -32.88 24.37
C GLN A 443 0.28 -32.21 24.43
N LEU A 444 -0.77 -32.97 24.14
CA LEU A 444 -2.16 -32.50 24.33
C LEU A 444 -2.48 -32.50 25.83
N LYS A 445 -2.73 -31.32 26.40
CA LYS A 445 -3.11 -31.16 27.81
C LYS A 445 -4.59 -31.46 28.07
N GLY A 446 -5.45 -31.20 27.08
CA GLY A 446 -6.89 -31.41 27.19
C GLY A 446 -7.64 -30.78 26.01
N ALA A 447 -8.89 -31.20 25.85
CA ALA A 447 -9.88 -30.52 25.04
C ALA A 447 -10.95 -29.98 25.99
N ASP A 448 -11.28 -28.70 25.88
CA ASP A 448 -12.42 -28.15 26.62
C ASP A 448 -13.73 -28.68 25.99
N PRO A 449 -14.63 -29.34 26.73
CA PRO A 449 -15.91 -29.80 26.20
C PRO A 449 -16.87 -28.66 25.83
N SER A 450 -16.67 -27.46 26.39
CA SER A 450 -17.56 -26.30 26.22
C SER A 450 -17.16 -25.36 25.08
N THR A 451 -15.90 -25.40 24.66
CA THR A 451 -15.40 -24.77 23.43
C THR A 451 -14.39 -25.72 22.77
N PRO A 452 -14.53 -26.09 21.47
CA PRO A 452 -13.64 -27.04 20.82
C PRO A 452 -12.24 -26.43 20.61
N SER A 453 -11.48 -26.34 21.69
CA SER A 453 -10.13 -25.80 21.74
C SER A 453 -9.20 -26.87 22.29
N TYR A 454 -8.20 -27.24 21.52
CA TYR A 454 -7.18 -28.22 21.87
C TYR A 454 -5.96 -27.48 22.40
N MET A 455 -5.61 -27.74 23.67
CA MET A 455 -4.44 -27.12 24.29
C MET A 455 -3.22 -28.02 24.17
N TYR A 456 -2.16 -27.51 23.57
CA TYR A 456 -0.89 -28.21 23.40
C TYR A 456 0.22 -27.54 24.19
N ASN A 457 1.00 -28.34 24.92
CA ASN A 457 2.29 -27.92 25.47
C ASN A 457 3.39 -28.27 24.47
N ILE A 458 4.15 -27.27 24.04
CA ILE A 458 5.26 -27.41 23.10
C ILE A 458 6.58 -27.18 23.83
N VAL A 459 7.44 -28.19 23.79
CA VAL A 459 8.79 -28.13 24.34
C VAL A 459 9.79 -28.14 23.19
N THR A 460 10.74 -27.20 23.24
CA THR A 460 11.81 -27.09 22.25
C THR A 460 13.18 -27.00 22.92
N SER A 461 14.22 -27.31 22.15
CA SER A 461 15.59 -27.03 22.57
C SER A 461 15.90 -25.54 22.44
N GLY A 462 16.08 -24.85 23.58
CA GLY A 462 16.57 -23.46 23.62
C GLY A 462 15.54 -22.37 23.92
N LEU A 463 14.24 -22.68 23.88
CA LEU A 463 13.17 -21.77 24.29
C LEU A 463 12.56 -22.17 25.64
N MET A 464 11.82 -21.25 26.25
CA MET A 464 10.91 -21.58 27.34
C MET A 464 9.77 -22.47 26.80
N PRO A 465 9.28 -23.46 27.57
CA PRO A 465 8.06 -24.19 27.22
C PRO A 465 6.91 -23.21 26.99
N LEU A 466 6.08 -23.48 25.98
CA LEU A 466 4.94 -22.63 25.66
C LEU A 466 3.68 -23.47 25.44
N GLU A 467 2.54 -22.83 25.65
CA GLU A 467 1.23 -23.42 25.40
C GLU A 467 0.56 -22.73 24.22
N ILE A 468 -0.07 -23.53 23.35
CA ILE A 468 -0.88 -23.02 22.26
C ILE A 468 -2.26 -23.64 22.30
N ALA A 469 -3.28 -22.83 22.02
CA ALA A 469 -4.66 -23.25 21.87
C ALA A 469 -5.04 -23.23 20.40
N LEU A 470 -5.64 -24.31 19.91
CA LEU A 470 -6.05 -24.46 18.52
C LEU A 470 -7.53 -24.83 18.41
N PRO A 471 -8.27 -24.22 17.46
CA PRO A 471 -9.69 -24.52 17.25
C PRO A 471 -9.92 -25.89 16.61
N THR A 472 -8.88 -26.45 15.99
CA THR A 472 -8.91 -27.77 15.36
C THR A 472 -7.79 -28.62 15.93
N LYS A 473 -8.02 -29.94 15.96
CA LYS A 473 -6.98 -30.87 16.37
C LYS A 473 -5.85 -30.77 15.35
N LEU A 474 -4.60 -30.80 15.82
CA LEU A 474 -3.45 -30.85 14.93
C LEU A 474 -3.37 -32.28 14.36
N GLU A 475 -4.12 -32.49 13.26
CA GLU A 475 -4.13 -33.76 12.53
C GLU A 475 -2.70 -34.06 11.99
N ASP A 476 -2.35 -35.35 11.90
CA ASP A 476 -1.05 -35.87 11.40
C ASP A 476 0.23 -35.76 12.25
N LEU A 477 0.19 -35.28 13.51
CA LEU A 477 1.36 -35.40 14.42
C LEU A 477 1.51 -36.77 15.08
N THR A 478 0.55 -37.69 14.90
CA THR A 478 0.56 -39.03 15.50
C THR A 478 1.46 -40.03 14.76
N ARG A 479 2.09 -39.64 13.63
CA ARG A 479 3.22 -40.39 13.09
C ARG A 479 4.44 -40.13 13.97
N PRO A 480 5.11 -41.15 14.52
CA PRO A 480 6.31 -41.01 15.35
C PRO A 480 7.52 -40.31 14.68
N GLN A 481 7.38 -39.82 13.44
CA GLN A 481 8.46 -39.36 12.56
C GLN A 481 8.24 -37.93 12.01
N ALA A 482 7.16 -37.22 12.36
CA ALA A 482 6.94 -35.85 11.89
C ALA A 482 7.94 -34.89 12.55
N VAL A 483 8.90 -34.39 11.76
CA VAL A 483 9.89 -33.42 12.25
C VAL A 483 9.26 -32.03 12.30
N LEU A 484 9.18 -31.48 13.51
CA LEU A 484 8.62 -30.15 13.76
C LEU A 484 9.71 -29.14 14.11
N HIS A 485 9.58 -27.95 13.53
CA HIS A 485 10.45 -26.82 13.79
C HIS A 485 9.62 -25.63 14.23
N LEU A 486 9.95 -25.09 15.40
CA LEU A 486 9.49 -23.77 15.80
C LEU A 486 10.55 -22.78 15.33
N VAL A 487 10.16 -21.83 14.49
CA VAL A 487 11.11 -20.96 13.81
C VAL A 487 10.85 -19.49 14.07
N ARG A 488 11.92 -18.72 14.20
CA ARG A 488 11.91 -17.25 14.11
C ARG A 488 12.39 -16.86 12.70
N PRO A 489 11.50 -16.39 11.82
CA PRO A 489 11.93 -15.80 10.56
C PRO A 489 12.98 -14.71 10.81
N TRP A 490 14.05 -14.72 10.04
CA TRP A 490 15.16 -13.78 10.20
C TRP A 490 15.21 -12.79 9.04
N HIS A 491 15.41 -11.52 9.38
CA HIS A 491 15.71 -10.45 8.44
C HIS A 491 16.52 -9.37 9.16
N SER A 492 17.52 -8.81 8.49
CA SER A 492 18.39 -7.77 9.05
C SER A 492 17.62 -6.53 9.56
N LYS A 493 16.57 -6.11 8.85
CA LYS A 493 15.64 -5.04 9.27
C LYS A 493 15.00 -5.24 10.66
N LEU A 494 15.03 -6.45 11.26
CA LEU A 494 14.63 -6.63 12.67
C LEU A 494 15.50 -5.81 13.64
N LEU A 495 16.72 -5.45 13.22
CA LEU A 495 17.67 -4.64 13.97
C LEU A 495 17.42 -3.12 13.78
N GLY A 496 16.52 -2.74 12.88
CA GLY A 496 16.17 -1.35 12.58
C GLY A 496 16.26 -1.00 11.08
N PRO A 497 15.59 0.08 10.63
CA PRO A 497 15.51 0.45 9.21
C PRO A 497 16.82 1.00 8.60
N SER A 498 17.83 1.32 9.42
CA SER A 498 19.14 1.89 9.01
C SER A 498 20.32 1.11 9.58
N ALA A 499 20.11 -0.12 10.06
CA ALA A 499 21.18 -0.95 10.58
C ALA A 499 22.07 -1.41 9.41
N ASP A 500 23.14 -0.67 9.13
CA ASP A 500 24.28 -1.22 8.39
C ASP A 500 24.82 -2.38 9.24
N LEU A 501 24.74 -3.61 8.73
CA LEU A 501 25.03 -4.79 9.56
C LEU A 501 26.50 -4.82 10.01
N ASP A 502 27.37 -4.10 9.30
CA ASP A 502 28.76 -3.90 9.69
C ASP A 502 28.93 -2.94 10.88
N ALA A 503 27.90 -2.17 11.24
CA ALA A 503 27.88 -1.22 12.35
C ALA A 503 27.04 -1.69 13.56
N VAL A 504 26.31 -2.80 13.45
CA VAL A 504 25.50 -3.34 14.56
C VAL A 504 26.39 -4.16 15.50
N THR A 505 26.35 -3.82 16.78
CA THR A 505 27.10 -4.58 17.81
C THR A 505 26.42 -5.92 18.13
N ASP A 506 27.20 -6.93 18.47
CA ASP A 506 26.69 -8.22 18.97
C ASP A 506 25.69 -8.03 20.13
N GLN A 507 25.90 -7.01 20.96
CA GLN A 507 25.02 -6.69 22.09
C GLN A 507 23.64 -6.19 21.64
N GLN A 508 23.55 -5.42 20.55
CA GLN A 508 22.27 -5.01 19.97
C GLN A 508 21.52 -6.20 19.38
N ILE A 509 22.21 -7.08 18.65
CA ILE A 509 21.61 -8.30 18.11
C ILE A 509 21.08 -9.19 19.25
N LEU A 510 21.88 -9.39 20.29
CA LEU A 510 21.47 -10.16 21.48
C LEU A 510 20.23 -9.54 22.14
N SER A 511 20.18 -8.22 22.30
CA SER A 511 19.02 -7.55 22.90
C SER A 511 17.72 -7.79 22.12
N VAL A 512 17.78 -7.78 20.78
CA VAL A 512 16.62 -8.09 19.91
C VAL A 512 16.29 -9.57 19.93
N LEU A 513 17.29 -10.44 20.02
CA LEU A 513 17.08 -11.88 20.05
C LEU A 513 16.53 -12.37 21.38
N GLU A 514 16.83 -11.69 22.50
CA GLU A 514 16.34 -11.99 23.86
C GLU A 514 14.84 -11.72 24.05
N THR A 515 14.26 -10.80 23.28
CA THR A 515 12.83 -10.47 23.41
C THR A 515 11.93 -11.60 22.90
N PRO A 516 10.74 -11.78 23.48
CA PRO A 516 9.70 -12.64 22.91
C PRO A 516 9.40 -12.27 21.45
N PHE A 517 9.09 -13.27 20.64
CA PHE A 517 8.85 -13.10 19.20
C PHE A 517 7.69 -13.96 18.71
N ASN A 518 7.09 -13.54 17.59
CA ASN A 518 6.06 -14.29 16.89
C ASN A 518 6.74 -15.41 16.08
N ALA A 519 6.48 -16.65 16.47
CA ALA A 519 7.08 -17.84 15.88
C ALA A 519 6.16 -18.45 14.83
N LEU A 520 6.76 -19.14 13.84
CA LEU A 520 6.03 -20.03 12.94
C LEU A 520 6.29 -21.47 13.36
N LEU A 521 5.23 -22.28 13.39
CA LEU A 521 5.37 -23.73 13.55
C LEU A 521 5.37 -24.36 12.15
N LEU A 522 6.47 -25.04 11.81
CA LEU A 522 6.66 -25.71 10.54
C LEU A 522 6.70 -27.22 10.74
N THR A 523 6.02 -27.95 9.86
CA THR A 523 6.18 -29.40 9.72
C THR A 523 7.01 -29.72 8.48
N GLN A 524 7.90 -30.69 8.58
CA GLN A 524 8.69 -31.16 7.45
C GLN A 524 7.85 -32.10 6.56
N LEU A 525 7.86 -31.81 5.26
CA LEU A 525 7.28 -32.62 4.19
C LEU A 525 8.37 -33.48 3.50
N PRO A 526 8.00 -34.42 2.62
CA PRO A 526 8.96 -35.08 1.73
C PRO A 526 9.83 -34.06 0.96
N HIS A 527 10.99 -34.51 0.49
CA HIS A 527 11.92 -33.66 -0.30
C HIS A 527 12.47 -32.42 0.42
N ASN A 528 12.48 -32.41 1.76
CA ASN A 528 13.01 -31.31 2.57
C ASN A 528 12.25 -29.98 2.39
N GLU A 529 10.98 -30.07 1.97
CA GLU A 529 10.03 -28.96 2.00
C GLU A 529 9.35 -28.88 3.36
N HIS A 530 8.73 -27.73 3.64
CA HIS A 530 8.09 -27.47 4.91
C HIS A 530 6.74 -26.81 4.69
N LYS A 531 5.83 -26.98 5.65
CA LYS A 531 4.52 -26.33 5.62
C LYS A 531 4.26 -25.64 6.94
N ARG A 532 3.76 -24.40 6.90
CA ARG A 532 3.25 -23.72 8.10
C ARG A 532 1.99 -24.41 8.59
N ILE A 533 1.95 -24.69 9.89
CA ILE A 533 0.80 -25.24 10.61
C ILE A 533 0.47 -24.35 11.81
N ALA A 534 -0.66 -24.63 12.47
CA ALA A 534 -1.10 -23.87 13.65
C ALA A 534 -1.21 -22.35 13.40
N SER A 535 -1.55 -21.93 12.17
CA SER A 535 -1.65 -20.52 11.80
C SER A 535 -2.87 -19.80 12.37
N SER A 536 -3.86 -20.55 12.87
CA SER A 536 -5.08 -20.03 13.48
C SER A 536 -4.88 -19.47 14.90
N THR A 537 -3.65 -19.53 15.43
CA THR A 537 -3.30 -18.97 16.74
C THR A 537 -1.98 -18.21 16.69
N LEU A 538 -1.83 -17.22 17.58
CA LEU A 538 -0.57 -16.50 17.73
C LEU A 538 0.39 -17.33 18.59
N ILE A 539 1.56 -17.67 18.05
CA ILE A 539 2.59 -18.42 18.79
C ILE A 539 3.67 -17.45 19.25
N ILE A 540 3.65 -17.09 20.53
CA ILE A 540 4.68 -16.24 21.14
C ILE A 540 5.71 -17.14 21.81
N ALA A 541 6.96 -17.07 21.35
CA ALA A 541 8.05 -17.85 21.91
C ALA A 541 9.09 -16.94 22.58
N GLN A 542 9.71 -17.44 23.65
CA GLN A 542 10.73 -16.72 24.40
C GLN A 542 12.01 -17.57 24.51
N PRO A 543 13.19 -17.02 24.17
CA PRO A 543 14.45 -17.71 24.41
C PRO A 543 14.67 -18.01 25.89
N ARG A 544 15.22 -19.18 26.21
CA ARG A 544 15.46 -19.59 27.60
C ARG A 544 16.54 -18.75 28.29
N ASN A 545 17.62 -18.44 27.57
CA ASN A 545 18.74 -17.62 28.05
C ASN A 545 19.67 -17.22 26.90
N ARG A 546 20.64 -16.35 27.19
CA ARG A 546 21.69 -15.91 26.25
C ARG A 546 22.47 -17.05 25.61
N ALA A 547 22.81 -18.08 26.39
CA ALA A 547 23.58 -19.21 25.88
C ALA A 547 22.80 -20.01 24.82
N SER A 548 21.48 -20.09 24.93
CA SER A 548 20.62 -20.68 23.89
C SER A 548 20.67 -19.87 22.59
N ILE A 549 20.68 -18.53 22.68
CA ILE A 549 20.74 -17.63 21.52
C ILE A 549 22.09 -17.73 20.81
N LEU A 550 23.20 -17.73 21.57
CA LEU A 550 24.55 -17.86 21.00
C LEU A 550 24.78 -19.22 20.32
N LYS A 551 24.04 -20.26 20.73
CA LYS A 551 24.06 -21.59 20.09
C LYS A 551 23.08 -21.71 18.93
N SER A 552 22.18 -20.74 18.76
CA SER A 552 21.21 -20.73 17.68
C SER A 552 21.92 -20.67 16.33
N LYS A 553 21.45 -21.48 15.39
CA LYS A 553 21.92 -21.48 14.01
C LYS A 553 20.78 -21.04 13.10
N ILE A 554 21.10 -20.23 12.11
CA ILE A 554 20.17 -19.92 11.03
C ILE A 554 20.22 -21.04 10.01
N ARG A 555 19.03 -21.53 9.68
CA ARG A 555 18.79 -22.53 8.64
C ARG A 555 17.87 -21.93 7.58
N ILE A 556 18.07 -22.34 6.34
CA ILE A 556 17.19 -21.98 5.23
C ILE A 556 16.09 -23.03 5.12
N PHE A 557 14.83 -22.59 5.20
CA PHE A 557 13.66 -23.44 5.01
C PHE A 557 13.04 -23.18 3.65
N ASN A 558 12.73 -24.26 2.95
CA ASN A 558 11.93 -24.23 1.73
C ASN A 558 10.49 -24.49 2.14
N VAL A 559 9.66 -23.44 2.20
CA VAL A 559 8.26 -23.52 2.65
C VAL A 559 7.33 -23.45 1.45
N VAL A 560 6.27 -24.26 1.47
CA VAL A 560 5.21 -24.36 0.45
C VAL A 560 3.83 -24.05 1.00
#